data_AF-A0A9E5GR40-F1
#
_entry.id   AF-A0A9E5GR40-F1
#
_cell.length_a   1.000
_cell.length_b   1.000
_cell.length_c   1.000
_cell.angle_alpha   90.00
_cell.angle_beta   90.00
_cell.angle_gamma   90.00
#
_symmetry.space_group_name_H-M   'P 1'
#
loop_
_entity.id
_entity.type
_entity.pdbx_description
1 polymer ?
#
loop_
_entity_poly.entity_id
_entity_poly.type
_entity_poly.pdbx_seq_one_letter_code
_entity_poly.pdbx_strand_id
1 'polypeptide(L)'
;MPWAERINKVIEMLNELQNLTSNQSETISLSDFKVSLDTISVRGKVSSLLLLYYNNPEKHIVSLLDRFEQLDFIKDIKIKTYNKDATDNTFGFVLEAKVTDNGTTK
;
A
#
# COMPACT_ATOMS: atom_id res chain seq x y z
N MET A 1 -5.11 -15.52 -13.21
CA MET A 1 -5.18 -14.11 -13.64
C MET A 1 -3.92 -13.74 -14.43
N PRO A 2 -4.05 -13.28 -15.69
CA PRO A 2 -2.96 -12.75 -16.50
C PRO A 2 -2.19 -11.64 -15.78
N TRP A 3 -0.88 -11.56 -16.02
CA TRP A 3 -0.02 -10.55 -15.38
C TRP A 3 -0.45 -9.11 -15.66
N ALA A 4 -0.96 -8.84 -16.87
CA ALA A 4 -1.49 -7.53 -17.25
C ALA A 4 -2.69 -7.09 -16.38
N GLU A 5 -3.60 -8.01 -16.05
CA GLU A 5 -4.74 -7.71 -15.18
C GLU A 5 -4.32 -7.43 -13.74
N ARG A 6 -3.31 -8.16 -13.24
CA ARG A 6 -2.74 -7.92 -11.89
C ARG A 6 -2.12 -6.53 -11.79
N ILE A 7 -1.37 -6.12 -12.81
CA ILE A 7 -0.80 -4.77 -12.88
C ILE A 7 -1.91 -3.70 -12.89
N ASN A 8 -2.98 -3.90 -13.65
CA ASN A 8 -4.10 -2.94 -13.70
C ASN A 8 -4.74 -2.74 -12.32
N LYS A 9 -5.03 -3.83 -11.58
CA LYS A 9 -5.56 -3.74 -10.21
C LYS A 9 -4.64 -2.97 -9.26
N VAL A 10 -3.33 -3.16 -9.40
CA VAL A 10 -2.33 -2.44 -8.60
C VAL A 10 -2.31 -0.95 -8.96
N ILE A 11 -2.38 -0.61 -10.25
CA ILE A 11 -2.46 0.79 -10.70
C ILE A 11 -3.74 1.46 -10.19
N GLU A 12 -4.88 0.77 -10.26
CA GLU A 12 -6.16 1.24 -9.74
C GLU A 12 -6.07 1.56 -8.24
N MET A 13 -5.55 0.62 -7.45
CA MET A 13 -5.32 0.81 -6.01
C MET A 13 -4.40 2.00 -5.71
N LEU A 14 -3.33 2.19 -6.49
CA LEU A 14 -2.44 3.35 -6.37
C LEU A 14 -3.13 4.67 -6.72
N ASN A 15 -3.96 4.69 -7.76
CA ASN A 15 -4.73 5.88 -8.15
C ASN A 15 -5.76 6.26 -7.08
N GLU A 16 -6.42 5.27 -6.47
CA GLU A 16 -7.30 5.51 -5.32
C GLU A 16 -6.56 6.13 -4.15
N LEU A 17 -5.37 5.61 -3.83
CA LEU A 17 -4.53 6.15 -2.76
C LEU A 17 -4.11 7.60 -3.03
N GLN A 18 -3.74 7.94 -4.27
CA GLN A 18 -3.43 9.32 -4.64
C GLN A 18 -4.62 10.26 -4.45
N ASN A 19 -5.82 9.85 -4.88
CA ASN A 19 -7.02 10.69 -4.82
C ASN A 19 -7.47 11.01 -3.39
N LEU A 20 -7.20 10.14 -2.42
CA LEU A 20 -7.62 10.33 -1.02
C LEU A 20 -6.71 11.27 -0.23
N THR A 21 -5.44 11.37 -0.63
CA THR A 21 -4.45 12.21 0.06
C THR A 21 -4.68 13.71 -0.12
N SER A 22 -5.50 14.10 -1.09
CA SER A 22 -5.73 15.51 -1.44
C SER A 22 -6.67 16.26 -0.49
N ASN A 23 -7.43 15.58 0.37
CA ASN A 23 -8.54 16.18 1.14
C ASN A 23 -8.43 16.05 2.67
N GLN A 24 -7.30 15.61 3.23
CA GLN A 24 -7.18 15.32 4.68
C GLN A 24 -5.93 15.93 5.32
N SER A 25 -6.02 16.25 6.61
CA SER A 25 -4.89 16.69 7.44
C SER A 25 -3.87 15.57 7.69
N GLU A 26 -4.29 14.33 7.50
CA GLU A 26 -3.49 13.12 7.60
C GLU A 26 -3.06 12.71 6.19
N THR A 27 -1.77 12.84 5.91
CA THR A 27 -1.19 12.53 4.59
C THR A 27 -0.44 11.22 4.59
N ILE A 28 -0.60 10.47 3.51
CA ILE A 28 0.24 9.35 3.10
C ILE A 28 0.87 9.70 1.75
N SER A 29 2.17 9.47 1.60
CA SER A 29 2.89 9.69 0.34
C SER A 29 3.61 8.40 -0.01
N LEU A 30 3.38 7.89 -1.22
CA LEU A 30 3.95 6.63 -1.70
C LEU A 30 5.05 6.92 -2.71
N SER A 31 6.13 6.16 -2.64
CA SER A 31 7.30 6.26 -3.52
C SER A 31 7.92 4.88 -3.75
N ASP A 32 8.84 4.80 -4.71
CA ASP A 32 9.64 3.60 -4.99
C ASP A 32 8.83 2.31 -5.12
N PHE A 33 7.71 2.39 -5.85
CA PHE A 33 6.84 1.24 -6.07
C PHE A 33 7.56 0.21 -6.95
N LYS A 34 7.70 -1.01 -6.44
CA LYS A 34 8.39 -2.13 -7.09
C LYS A 34 7.43 -3.30 -7.20
N VAL A 35 7.23 -3.76 -8.43
CA VAL A 35 6.42 -4.94 -8.73
C VAL A 35 7.29 -5.96 -9.45
N SER A 36 7.34 -7.16 -8.91
CA SER A 36 7.91 -8.33 -9.56
C SER A 36 6.90 -9.48 -9.54
N LEU A 37 7.21 -10.56 -10.25
CA LEU A 37 6.36 -11.76 -10.29
C LEU A 37 6.15 -12.39 -8.91
N ASP A 38 7.11 -12.21 -7.99
CA ASP A 38 7.08 -12.83 -6.67
C ASP A 38 6.72 -11.87 -5.54
N THR A 39 6.94 -10.57 -5.72
CA THR A 39 6.83 -9.58 -4.65
C THR A 39 6.34 -8.22 -5.12
N ILE A 40 5.55 -7.57 -4.28
CA ILE A 40 5.24 -6.14 -4.38
C ILE A 40 5.88 -5.44 -3.19
N SER A 41 6.55 -4.33 -3.44
CA SER A 41 7.07 -3.46 -2.39
C SER A 41 6.75 -2.01 -2.70
N VAL A 42 6.32 -1.27 -1.69
CA VAL A 42 6.12 0.17 -1.75
C VAL A 42 6.83 0.83 -0.59
N ARG A 43 7.53 1.92 -0.86
CA ARG A 43 8.02 2.80 0.20
C ARG A 43 7.04 3.94 0.36
N GLY A 44 6.99 4.52 1.55
CA GLY A 44 6.19 5.70 1.74
C GLY A 44 6.51 6.44 3.01
N LYS A 45 5.86 7.58 3.16
CA LYS A 45 5.85 8.41 4.35
C LYS A 45 4.41 8.58 4.81
N VAL A 46 4.17 8.49 6.12
CA VAL A 46 2.88 8.82 6.73
C VAL A 46 3.03 9.86 7.82
N SER A 47 2.09 10.79 7.89
CA SER A 47 1.96 11.73 9.01
C SER A 47 1.55 11.03 10.32
N SER A 48 0.83 9.90 10.22
CA SER A 48 0.38 9.10 11.36
C SER A 48 0.45 7.61 11.04
N LEU A 49 1.01 6.81 11.97
CA LEU A 49 1.05 5.35 11.85
C LEU A 49 -0.35 4.72 11.84
N LEU A 50 -1.37 5.43 12.34
CA LEU A 50 -2.77 4.96 12.28
C LEU A 50 -3.22 4.74 10.84
N LEU A 51 -2.77 5.55 9.88
CA LEU A 51 -3.13 5.41 8.46
C LEU A 51 -2.66 4.08 7.84
N LEU A 52 -1.67 3.42 8.46
CA LEU A 52 -1.17 2.15 7.98
C LEU A 52 -2.06 0.97 8.39
N TYR A 53 -2.79 1.09 9.50
CA TYR A 53 -3.44 -0.05 10.18
C TYR A 53 -4.91 0.15 10.51
N TYR A 54 -5.38 1.39 10.60
CA TYR A 54 -6.69 1.70 11.15
C TYR A 54 -7.61 2.28 10.08
N ASN A 55 -8.78 1.65 9.92
CA ASN A 55 -9.88 2.22 9.16
C ASN A 55 -10.68 3.16 10.05
N ASN A 56 -10.98 4.35 9.54
CA ASN A 56 -11.94 5.25 10.16
C ASN A 56 -13.05 5.58 9.17
N PRO A 57 -14.19 4.85 9.21
CA PRO A 57 -15.32 5.10 8.32
C PRO A 57 -15.88 6.52 8.43
N GLU A 58 -15.92 7.10 9.64
CA GLU A 58 -16.43 8.45 9.90
C GLU A 58 -15.56 9.53 9.25
N LYS A 59 -14.26 9.27 9.13
CA LYS A 59 -13.30 10.14 8.44
C LYS A 59 -12.99 9.69 7.01
N HIS A 60 -13.71 8.69 6.48
CA HIS A 60 -13.43 8.07 5.18
C HIS A 60 -11.97 7.60 5.01
N ILE A 61 -11.32 7.20 6.10
CA ILE A 61 -9.96 6.64 6.08
C ILE A 61 -10.08 5.14 5.92
N VAL A 62 -9.42 4.59 4.90
CA VAL A 62 -9.16 3.16 4.77
C VAL A 62 -7.67 2.97 4.88
N SER A 63 -7.27 2.03 5.73
CA SER A 63 -5.87 1.73 6.04
C SER A 63 -5.13 1.29 4.78
N LEU A 64 -3.83 1.58 4.73
CA LEU A 64 -2.98 1.08 3.64
C LEU A 64 -3.00 -0.46 3.59
N LEU A 65 -3.02 -1.12 4.74
CA LEU A 65 -3.02 -2.57 4.83
C LEU A 65 -4.28 -3.17 4.20
N ASP A 66 -5.46 -2.67 4.55
CA ASP A 66 -6.75 -3.13 4.00
C ASP A 66 -6.82 -2.95 2.48
N ARG A 67 -6.27 -1.86 1.96
CA ARG A 67 -6.21 -1.62 0.51
C ARG A 67 -5.33 -2.64 -0.21
N PHE A 68 -4.21 -3.02 0.40
CA PHE A 68 -3.38 -4.09 -0.13
C PHE A 68 -4.07 -5.46 0.01
N GLU A 69 -4.82 -5.70 1.07
CA GLU A 69 -5.60 -6.95 1.24
C GLU A 69 -6.70 -7.14 0.20
N GLN A 70 -7.18 -6.06 -0.44
CA GLN A 70 -8.12 -6.15 -1.57
C GLN A 70 -7.50 -6.74 -2.85
N LEU A 71 -6.17 -6.79 -2.94
CA LEU A 71 -5.48 -7.44 -4.05
C LEU A 71 -5.50 -8.96 -3.83
N ASP A 72 -6.45 -9.63 -4.48
CA ASP A 72 -6.70 -11.08 -4.43
C ASP A 72 -5.53 -11.98 -4.88
N PHE A 73 -4.44 -11.39 -5.38
CA PHE A 73 -3.25 -12.09 -5.84
C PHE A 73 -2.00 -11.79 -5.00
N ILE A 74 -2.14 -11.19 -3.81
CA ILE A 74 -1.03 -11.01 -2.87
C ILE A 74 -1.33 -11.64 -1.52
N LYS A 75 -0.28 -11.97 -0.78
CA LYS A 75 -0.32 -12.51 0.58
C LYS A 75 0.89 -12.09 1.38
N ASP A 76 0.95 -12.49 2.65
CA ASP A 76 2.08 -12.24 3.54
C ASP A 76 2.45 -10.74 3.61
N ILE A 77 1.45 -9.86 3.65
CA ILE A 77 1.64 -8.40 3.72
C ILE A 77 2.37 -8.06 5.03
N LYS A 78 3.44 -7.28 4.92
CA LYS A 78 4.28 -6.86 6.03
C LYS A 78 4.66 -5.40 5.86
N ILE A 79 4.56 -4.64 6.93
CA ILE A 79 5.10 -3.28 7.00
C ILE A 79 6.40 -3.36 7.80
N LYS A 80 7.49 -3.03 7.13
CA LYS A 80 8.85 -3.02 7.64
C LYS A 80 9.33 -1.58 7.80
N THR A 81 10.13 -1.35 8.84
CA THR A 81 10.85 -0.10 9.12
C THR A 81 9.93 1.05 9.51
N TYR A 82 10.18 1.66 10.67
CA TYR A 82 9.56 2.92 11.10
C TYR A 82 10.66 3.91 11.42
N ASN A 83 11.10 4.65 10.41
CA ASN A 83 12.07 5.71 10.65
C ASN A 83 11.30 7.01 10.73
N LYS A 84 11.24 7.59 11.94
CA LYS A 84 10.70 8.94 12.11
C LYS A 84 11.67 9.92 11.47
N ASP A 85 11.18 10.67 10.48
CA ASP A 85 11.91 11.77 9.88
C ASP A 85 11.62 13.02 10.70
N ALA A 86 12.68 13.55 11.34
CA ALA A 86 12.57 14.71 12.22
C ALA A 86 12.29 16.01 11.45
N THR A 87 12.51 16.01 10.13
CA THR A 87 12.44 17.21 9.29
C THR A 87 11.00 17.57 8.91
N ASP A 88 10.18 16.56 8.64
CA ASP A 88 8.79 16.72 8.19
C ASP A 88 7.77 16.10 9.17
N ASN A 89 8.23 15.60 10.32
CA ASN A 89 7.44 14.90 11.34
C ASN A 89 6.61 13.74 10.74
N THR A 90 7.17 13.04 9.75
CA THR A 90 6.56 11.85 9.16
C THR A 90 7.27 10.57 9.62
N PHE A 91 6.63 9.43 9.36
CA PHE A 91 7.20 8.11 9.53
C PHE A 91 7.41 7.47 8.15
N GLY A 92 8.67 7.22 7.81
CA GLY A 92 9.03 6.41 6.66
C GLY A 92 8.74 4.94 6.92
N PHE A 93 8.11 4.28 5.95
CA PHE A 93 7.78 2.85 6.00
C PHE A 93 8.09 2.15 4.67
N VAL A 94 8.20 0.82 4.73
CA VAL A 94 8.28 -0.05 3.56
C VAL A 94 7.21 -1.14 3.71
N LEU A 95 6.20 -1.15 2.86
CA LEU A 95 5.28 -2.28 2.78
C LEU A 95 5.80 -3.28 1.75
N GLU A 96 5.79 -4.55 2.12
CA GLU A 96 6.12 -5.67 1.25
C GLU A 96 5.01 -6.70 1.30
N ALA A 97 4.67 -7.27 0.15
CA ALA A 97 3.74 -8.38 0.02
C ALA A 97 4.30 -9.38 -0.97
N LYS A 98 3.98 -10.66 -0.79
CA LYS A 98 4.29 -11.69 -1.78
C LYS A 98 3.16 -11.77 -2.78
N VAL A 99 3.50 -11.85 -4.05
CA VAL A 99 2.55 -12.19 -5.10
C VAL A 99 2.25 -13.68 -4.97
N THR A 100 0.98 -14.03 -4.78
CA THR A 100 0.56 -15.41 -4.92
C THR A 100 0.58 -15.74 -6.40
N ASP A 101 1.36 -16.73 -6.77
CA ASP A 101 1.10 -17.42 -8.01
C ASP A 101 -0.18 -18.22 -7.80
N ASN A 102 -1.33 -17.63 -8.15
CA ASN A 102 -2.47 -18.44 -8.57
C ASN A 102 -2.11 -19.01 -9.94
N GLY A 103 -1.14 -19.93 -9.90
CA GLY A 103 -0.85 -20.86 -10.94
C GLY A 103 -2.09 -21.72 -11.12
N THR A 104 -2.96 -21.31 -12.03
CA THR A 104 -3.36 -22.28 -13.05
C THR A 104 -2.11 -22.68 -13.82
N THR A 105 -1.33 -23.58 -13.24
CA THR A 105 -0.23 -24.36 -13.79
C THR A 105 -0.23 -25.66 -12.98
N LYS A 106 -0.62 -26.83 -13.48
CA LYS A 106 -0.76 -27.38 -14.82
C LYS A 106 -1.94 -28.35 -14.84
#